data_AF-A0A0P6XE99-F1
#
_entry.id   AF-A0A0P6XE99-F1
#
_cell.length_a   1.000
_cell.length_b   1.000
_cell.length_c   1.000
_cell.angle_alpha   90.00
_cell.angle_beta   90.00
_cell.angle_gamma   90.00
#
_symmetry.space_group_name_H-M   'P 1'
#
loop_
_entity.id
_entity.type
_entity.pdbx_description
1 polymer ?
#
loop_
_entity_poly.entity_id
_entity_poly.type
_entity_poly.pdbx_seq_one_letter_code
_entity_poly.pdbx_strand_id
1 'polypeptide(L)'
;MNKKILFAVAVVALVQLACGPQIEVVNNTPDIVRLSVTFANRKFTISPEPGSTHMIDAVPGQYTAVVVPAAMWIDFAKSEEKAISQLLTDPESMTPEQIQQVADRMKKISENEQQLFKNAPDQATCANSTSDKENGRIEISGSADSNLSLYCTRVASSTAEPGSN
;
A
#
# COMPACT_ATOMS: atom_id res chain seq x y z
N MET A 1 -30.00 55.53 -13.77
CA MET A 1 -28.56 55.41 -13.40
C MET A 1 -28.35 54.05 -12.76
N ASN A 2 -27.40 53.29 -13.31
CA ASN A 2 -27.17 51.87 -13.08
C ASN A 2 -26.57 51.57 -11.69
N LYS A 3 -27.09 50.57 -10.98
CA LYS A 3 -26.31 49.80 -10.00
C LYS A 3 -26.40 48.31 -10.37
N LYS A 4 -25.36 47.87 -11.09
CA LYS A 4 -25.02 46.48 -11.41
C LYS A 4 -24.51 45.79 -10.12
N ILE A 5 -25.03 44.62 -9.74
CA ILE A 5 -24.48 43.26 -9.98
C ILE A 5 -23.57 42.74 -8.84
N LEU A 6 -23.95 41.56 -8.32
CA LEU A 6 -23.21 40.43 -7.73
C LEU A 6 -22.17 40.69 -6.60
N PHE A 7 -22.21 39.87 -5.54
CA PHE A 7 -21.40 38.65 -5.44
C PHE A 7 -21.78 37.78 -4.22
N ALA A 8 -21.85 36.47 -4.48
CA ALA A 8 -22.00 35.38 -3.51
C ALA A 8 -20.67 35.07 -2.82
N VAL A 9 -20.71 34.62 -1.55
CA VAL A 9 -19.69 33.76 -0.91
C VAL A 9 -20.44 32.89 0.12
N ALA A 10 -20.88 31.69 -0.26
CA ALA A 10 -20.15 30.45 -0.04
C ALA A 10 -19.77 30.20 1.42
N VAL A 11 -20.73 29.72 2.21
CA VAL A 11 -20.45 28.98 3.45
C VAL A 11 -19.90 27.62 3.04
N VAL A 12 -18.61 27.55 2.73
CA VAL A 12 -17.88 26.29 2.77
C VAL A 12 -17.50 26.09 4.23
N ALA A 13 -18.39 25.41 4.95
CA ALA A 13 -18.07 24.87 6.26
C ALA A 13 -16.81 24.02 6.11
N LEU A 14 -15.74 24.43 6.79
CA LEU A 14 -14.52 23.64 6.94
C LEU A 14 -14.92 22.28 7.51
N VAL A 15 -14.85 21.27 6.65
CA VAL A 15 -14.77 19.87 7.08
C VAL A 15 -13.35 19.67 7.62
N GLN A 16 -13.09 20.16 8.84
CA GLN A 16 -11.96 19.67 9.64
C GLN A 16 -12.35 18.29 10.19
N LEU A 17 -12.46 17.31 9.31
CA LEU A 17 -12.31 15.93 9.75
C LEU A 17 -10.84 15.81 10.14
N ALA A 18 -10.58 15.56 11.42
CA ALA A 18 -9.27 15.23 11.91
C ALA A 18 -8.72 14.07 11.07
N CYS A 19 -7.90 14.37 10.07
CA CYS A 19 -7.09 13.38 9.38
C CYS A 19 -6.23 12.74 10.46
N GLY A 20 -6.44 11.45 10.74
CA GLY A 20 -5.56 10.69 11.61
C GLY A 20 -4.12 10.71 11.08
N PRO A 21 -3.14 10.22 11.85
CA PRO A 21 -1.77 10.16 11.36
C PRO A 21 -1.73 9.38 10.04
N GLN A 22 -0.82 9.78 9.16
CA GLN A 22 -0.62 9.10 7.87
C GLN A 22 0.76 8.47 7.82
N ILE A 23 0.88 7.41 7.02
CA ILE A 23 2.17 6.82 6.65
C ILE A 23 2.42 7.16 5.18
N GLU A 24 3.43 7.99 4.94
CA GLU A 24 3.95 8.27 3.61
C GLU A 24 4.83 7.10 3.16
N VAL A 25 4.58 6.56 1.97
CA VAL A 25 5.38 5.49 1.37
C VAL A 25 6.03 6.02 0.12
N VAL A 26 7.35 5.99 0.05
CA VAL A 26 8.14 6.49 -1.07
C VAL A 26 8.91 5.33 -1.69
N ASN A 27 8.67 5.05 -2.97
CA ASN A 27 9.42 4.04 -3.71
C ASN A 27 10.54 4.70 -4.52
N ASN A 28 11.77 4.69 -4.00
CA ASN A 28 12.96 5.21 -4.69
C ASN A 28 13.65 4.15 -5.57
N THR A 29 13.05 2.98 -5.74
CA THR A 29 13.59 1.92 -6.58
C THR A 29 13.14 2.09 -8.03
N PRO A 30 13.89 1.56 -9.02
CA PRO A 30 13.45 1.56 -10.41
C PRO A 30 12.37 0.50 -10.70
N ASP A 31 12.07 -0.37 -9.72
CA ASP A 31 11.21 -1.54 -9.89
C ASP A 31 9.88 -1.42 -9.14
N ILE A 32 8.88 -2.15 -9.62
CA ILE A 32 7.64 -2.34 -8.87
C ILE A 32 7.94 -3.24 -7.67
N VAL A 33 7.50 -2.82 -6.50
CA VAL A 33 7.64 -3.56 -5.25
C VAL A 33 6.26 -3.85 -4.65
N ARG A 34 6.17 -4.86 -3.79
CA ARG A 34 5.00 -5.06 -2.92
C ARG A 34 5.40 -4.72 -1.50
N LEU A 35 4.67 -3.79 -0.88
CA LEU A 35 4.85 -3.40 0.50
C LEU A 35 3.67 -3.89 1.33
N SER A 36 3.95 -4.59 2.42
CA SER A 36 2.98 -4.94 3.45
C SER A 36 3.25 -4.09 4.69
N VAL A 37 2.28 -3.27 5.09
CA VAL A 37 2.32 -2.48 6.33
C VAL A 37 1.31 -3.06 7.32
N THR A 38 1.77 -3.37 8.53
CA THR A 38 0.92 -3.87 9.62
C THR A 38 0.85 -2.84 10.73
N PHE A 39 -0.35 -2.40 11.10
CA PHE A 39 -0.58 -1.52 12.24
C PHE A 39 -1.95 -1.84 12.87
N ALA A 40 -2.08 -1.69 14.18
CA ALA A 40 -3.30 -2.01 14.93
C ALA A 40 -3.91 -3.39 14.57
N ASN A 41 -3.05 -4.41 14.42
CA ASN A 41 -3.40 -5.78 14.01
C ASN A 41 -4.09 -5.89 12.63
N ARG A 42 -3.98 -4.87 11.79
CA ARG A 42 -4.46 -4.87 10.39
C ARG A 42 -3.26 -4.86 9.46
N LYS A 43 -3.35 -5.66 8.40
CA LYS A 43 -2.33 -5.74 7.34
C LYS A 43 -2.86 -5.05 6.08
N PHE A 44 -2.06 -4.15 5.53
CA PHE A 44 -2.32 -3.44 4.28
C PHE A 44 -1.22 -3.77 3.29
N THR A 45 -1.60 -4.29 2.12
CA THR A 45 -0.65 -4.54 1.03
C THR A 45 -0.88 -3.50 -0.06
N ILE A 46 0.19 -2.81 -0.46
CA ILE A 46 0.19 -1.87 -1.57
C ILE A 46 1.32 -2.21 -2.55
N SER A 47 1.24 -1.70 -3.77
CA SER A 47 2.27 -1.87 -4.80
C SER A 47 2.68 -0.50 -5.34
N PRO A 48 3.54 0.25 -4.62
CA PRO A 48 3.91 1.59 -5.02
C PRO A 48 4.74 1.57 -6.31
N GLU A 49 4.39 2.43 -7.26
CA GLU A 49 5.09 2.55 -8.54
C GLU A 49 6.50 3.16 -8.34
N PRO A 50 7.47 2.87 -9.22
CA PRO A 50 8.79 3.51 -9.20
C PRO A 50 8.69 5.04 -9.17
N GLY A 51 9.39 5.68 -8.23
CA GLY A 51 9.41 7.14 -8.07
C GLY A 51 8.13 7.76 -7.53
N SER A 52 7.17 6.95 -7.07
CA SER A 52 5.89 7.44 -6.55
C SER A 52 5.89 7.60 -5.03
N THR A 53 4.98 8.46 -4.56
CA THR A 53 4.60 8.59 -3.16
C THR A 53 3.16 8.15 -2.97
N HIS A 54 2.91 7.30 -1.98
CA HIS A 54 1.59 6.82 -1.59
C HIS A 54 1.31 7.16 -0.12
N MET A 55 0.08 7.54 0.19
CA MET A 55 -0.35 7.83 1.56
C MET A 55 -1.25 6.72 2.07
N ILE A 56 -0.99 6.24 3.29
CA ILE A 56 -1.84 5.28 4.00
C ILE A 56 -2.38 5.98 5.24
N ASP A 57 -3.71 6.03 5.38
CA ASP A 57 -4.32 6.47 6.64
C ASP A 57 -4.00 5.46 7.75
N ALA A 58 -3.40 5.96 8.82
CA ALA A 58 -2.98 5.16 9.95
C ALA A 58 -3.75 5.56 11.22
N VAL A 59 -3.57 4.74 12.24
CA VAL A 59 -3.97 5.08 13.61
C VAL A 59 -2.71 5.24 14.45
N PRO A 60 -2.74 6.04 15.52
CA PRO A 60 -1.61 6.16 16.45
C PRO A 60 -1.17 4.79 16.95
N GLY A 61 0.14 4.53 16.96
CA GLY A 61 0.71 3.28 17.43
C GLY A 61 1.87 2.77 16.61
N GLN A 62 2.35 1.57 16.98
CA GLN A 62 3.43 0.89 16.27
C GLN A 62 2.93 0.35 14.93
N TYR A 63 3.80 0.44 13.93
CA TYR A 63 3.65 -0.22 12.65
C TYR A 63 4.93 -0.95 12.27
N THR A 64 4.75 -2.05 11.53
CA THR A 64 5.84 -2.76 10.86
C THR A 64 5.60 -2.74 9.36
N ALA A 65 6.67 -2.67 8.59
CA ALA A 65 6.61 -2.67 7.15
C ALA A 65 7.59 -3.72 6.62
N VAL A 66 7.16 -4.46 5.60
CA VAL A 66 7.95 -5.48 4.92
C VAL A 66 7.79 -5.28 3.42
N VAL A 67 8.90 -5.22 2.69
CA VAL A 67 8.90 -5.06 1.23
C VAL A 67 9.47 -6.30 0.55
N VAL A 68 8.89 -6.67 -0.60
CA VAL A 68 9.42 -7.73 -1.46
C VAL A 68 9.43 -7.28 -2.93
N PRO A 69 10.36 -7.76 -3.77
CA PRO A 69 10.33 -7.50 -5.20
C PRO A 69 9.03 -8.03 -5.81
N ALA A 70 8.34 -7.22 -6.62
CA ALA A 70 7.07 -7.67 -7.20
C ALA A 70 7.29 -8.75 -8.27
N ALA A 71 8.41 -8.72 -9.00
CA ALA A 71 8.72 -9.68 -10.06
C ALA A 71 8.60 -11.14 -9.61
N MET A 72 9.14 -11.47 -8.42
CA MET A 72 9.09 -12.82 -7.86
C MET A 72 7.66 -13.35 -7.68
N TRP A 73 6.73 -12.47 -7.27
CA TRP A 73 5.33 -12.83 -7.09
C TRP A 73 4.55 -12.78 -8.41
N ILE A 74 4.79 -11.76 -9.25
CA ILE A 74 4.06 -11.53 -10.50
C ILE A 74 4.22 -12.72 -11.44
N ASP A 75 5.45 -13.23 -11.62
CA ASP A 75 5.69 -14.33 -12.55
C ASP A 75 4.98 -15.61 -12.11
N PHE A 76 5.01 -15.89 -10.79
CA PHE A 76 4.24 -16.99 -10.21
C PHE A 76 2.74 -16.80 -10.39
N ALA A 77 2.20 -15.63 -10.03
CA ALA A 77 0.79 -15.32 -10.12
C ALA A 77 0.27 -15.43 -11.57
N LYS A 78 1.02 -14.92 -12.55
CA LYS A 78 0.69 -15.05 -13.97
C LYS A 78 0.68 -16.52 -14.43
N SER A 79 1.59 -17.34 -13.93
CA SER A 79 1.62 -18.76 -14.28
C SER A 79 0.39 -19.51 -13.77
N GLU A 80 -0.06 -19.20 -12.55
CA GLU A 80 -1.27 -19.80 -11.96
C GLU A 80 -2.54 -19.22 -12.58
N GLU A 81 -2.58 -17.91 -12.88
CA GLU A 81 -3.68 -17.27 -13.61
C GLU A 81 -3.89 -17.92 -14.97
N LYS A 82 -2.81 -18.17 -15.73
CA LYS A 82 -2.90 -18.89 -17.01
C LYS A 82 -3.50 -20.29 -16.83
N ALA A 83 -3.10 -21.01 -15.79
CA ALA A 83 -3.65 -22.34 -15.51
C ALA A 83 -5.12 -22.29 -15.09
N ILE A 84 -5.52 -21.29 -14.30
CA ILE A 84 -6.92 -21.04 -13.93
C ILE A 84 -7.74 -20.69 -15.18
N SER A 85 -7.25 -19.79 -16.03
CA SER A 85 -7.93 -19.38 -17.26
C SER A 85 -8.18 -20.55 -18.20
N GLN A 86 -7.26 -21.52 -18.28
CA GLN A 86 -7.48 -22.75 -19.05
C GLN A 86 -8.62 -23.61 -18.50
N LEU A 87 -8.77 -23.68 -17.17
CA LEU A 87 -9.87 -24.40 -16.53
C LEU A 87 -11.22 -23.68 -16.67
N LEU A 88 -11.19 -22.35 -16.72
CA LEU A 88 -12.38 -21.49 -16.87
C LEU A 88 -12.81 -21.28 -18.33
N THR A 89 -12.29 -22.06 -19.28
CA THR A 89 -12.62 -21.89 -20.71
C THR A 89 -14.11 -22.12 -21.00
N ASP A 90 -14.76 -23.01 -20.24
CA ASP A 90 -16.21 -23.22 -20.25
C ASP A 90 -16.74 -23.36 -18.81
N PRO A 91 -17.04 -22.24 -18.13
CA PRO A 91 -17.39 -22.24 -16.71
C PRO A 91 -18.73 -22.92 -16.41
N GLU A 92 -19.63 -23.02 -17.40
CA GLU A 92 -20.96 -23.64 -17.23
C GLU A 92 -20.89 -25.17 -17.24
N SER A 93 -19.83 -25.74 -17.81
CA SER A 93 -19.61 -27.19 -17.88
C SER A 93 -18.62 -27.72 -16.84
N MET A 94 -18.15 -26.86 -15.91
CA MET A 94 -17.12 -27.25 -14.96
C MET A 94 -17.59 -28.36 -14.02
N THR A 95 -16.77 -29.40 -13.90
CA THR A 95 -17.00 -30.45 -12.89
C THR A 95 -16.64 -29.93 -11.48
N PRO A 96 -17.20 -30.52 -10.41
CA PRO A 96 -16.81 -30.19 -9.05
C PRO A 96 -15.30 -30.26 -8.80
N GLU A 97 -14.60 -31.21 -9.43
CA GLU A 97 -13.15 -31.36 -9.33
C GLU A 97 -12.42 -30.18 -9.99
N GLN A 98 -12.90 -29.66 -11.12
CA GLN A 98 -12.32 -28.49 -11.77
C GLN A 98 -12.53 -27.22 -10.95
N ILE A 99 -13.70 -27.06 -10.32
CA ILE A 99 -13.98 -25.94 -9.40
C ILE A 99 -13.01 -25.99 -8.21
N GLN A 100 -12.80 -27.18 -7.63
CA GLN A 100 -11.85 -27.36 -6.54
C GLN A 100 -10.41 -27.03 -6.99
N GLN A 101 -10.01 -27.44 -8.19
CA GLN A 101 -8.68 -27.09 -8.73
C GLN A 101 -8.48 -25.58 -8.88
N VAL A 102 -9.50 -24.84 -9.32
CA VAL A 102 -9.44 -23.38 -9.39
C VAL A 102 -9.27 -22.80 -7.98
N ALA A 103 -10.07 -23.26 -7.01
CA ALA A 103 -9.98 -22.80 -5.63
C ALA A 103 -8.60 -23.08 -5.02
N ASP A 104 -8.03 -24.26 -5.25
CA ASP A 104 -6.70 -24.64 -4.75
C ASP A 104 -5.59 -23.78 -5.36
N ARG A 105 -5.68 -23.46 -6.66
CA ARG A 105 -4.72 -22.57 -7.33
C ARG A 105 -4.82 -21.13 -6.84
N MET A 106 -6.03 -20.62 -6.64
CA MET A 106 -6.24 -19.29 -6.03
C MET A 106 -5.68 -19.23 -4.60
N LYS A 107 -5.90 -20.29 -3.81
CA LYS A 107 -5.29 -20.43 -2.48
C LYS A 107 -3.77 -20.42 -2.56
N LYS A 108 -3.18 -21.15 -3.51
CA LYS A 108 -1.73 -21.21 -3.72
C LYS A 108 -1.12 -19.85 -4.07
N ILE A 109 -1.81 -19.02 -4.86
CA ILE A 109 -1.39 -17.63 -5.14
C ILE A 109 -1.28 -16.81 -3.84
N SER A 110 -2.30 -16.89 -2.99
CA SER A 110 -2.33 -16.19 -1.69
C SER A 110 -1.26 -16.71 -0.73
N GLU A 111 -1.06 -18.03 -0.65
CA GLU A 111 -0.07 -18.65 0.23
C GLU A 111 1.36 -18.29 -0.19
N ASN A 112 1.66 -18.28 -1.49
CA ASN A 112 2.96 -17.87 -1.99
C ASN A 112 3.25 -16.42 -1.60
N GLU A 113 2.30 -15.50 -1.80
CA GLU A 113 2.47 -14.11 -1.39
C GLU A 113 2.81 -13.99 0.10
N GLN A 114 2.09 -14.72 0.96
CA GLN A 114 2.37 -14.71 2.39
C GLN A 114 3.74 -15.27 2.73
N GLN A 115 4.20 -16.32 2.03
CA GLN A 115 5.53 -16.90 2.23
C GLN A 115 6.63 -15.92 1.83
N LEU A 116 6.47 -15.18 0.74
CA LEU A 116 7.44 -14.15 0.33
C LEU A 116 7.64 -13.10 1.42
N PHE A 117 6.56 -12.60 2.02
CA PHE A 117 6.67 -11.64 3.13
C PHE A 117 7.27 -12.26 4.40
N LYS A 118 6.97 -13.53 4.71
CA LYS A 118 7.55 -14.23 5.87
C LYS A 118 9.04 -14.48 5.74
N ASN A 119 9.52 -14.68 4.51
CA ASN A 119 10.91 -14.98 4.21
C ASN A 119 11.69 -13.73 3.74
N ALA A 120 11.09 -12.55 3.85
CA ALA A 120 11.77 -11.31 3.49
C ALA A 120 13.00 -11.13 4.39
N PRO A 121 14.16 -10.72 3.83
CA PRO A 121 15.36 -10.53 4.62
C PRO A 121 15.21 -9.33 5.57
N ASP A 122 16.00 -9.30 6.64
CA ASP A 122 15.88 -8.28 7.69
C ASP A 122 15.96 -6.84 7.15
N GLN A 123 16.83 -6.57 6.17
CA GLN A 123 16.96 -5.25 5.55
C GLN A 123 15.70 -4.79 4.79
N ALA A 124 14.84 -5.73 4.40
CA ALA A 124 13.57 -5.46 3.73
C ALA A 124 12.42 -5.28 4.74
N THR A 125 12.74 -5.21 6.03
CA THR A 125 11.79 -4.98 7.11
C THR A 125 12.19 -3.73 7.90
N CYS A 126 11.21 -2.93 8.30
CA CYS A 126 11.43 -1.87 9.29
C CYS A 126 10.21 -1.71 10.20
N ALA A 127 10.40 -1.04 11.33
CA ALA A 127 9.35 -0.75 12.28
C ALA A 127 9.51 0.67 12.84
N ASN A 128 8.39 1.35 13.08
CA ASN A 128 8.36 2.62 13.79
C ASN A 128 6.94 2.84 14.32
N SER A 129 6.62 4.05 14.76
CA SER A 129 5.31 4.39 15.29
C SER A 129 4.82 5.74 14.79
N THR A 130 3.52 5.87 14.67
CA THR A 130 2.83 7.15 14.44
C THR A 130 2.18 7.65 15.73
N SER A 131 1.90 8.95 15.79
CA SER A 131 1.12 9.59 16.86
C SER A 131 0.28 10.72 16.27
N ASP A 132 -0.60 11.33 17.07
CA ASP A 132 -1.41 12.48 16.61
C ASP A 132 -0.56 13.69 16.15
N LYS A 133 0.73 13.72 16.51
CA LYS A 133 1.67 14.80 16.17
C LYS A 133 2.77 14.38 15.19
N GLU A 134 2.88 13.08 14.92
CA GLU A 134 3.96 12.51 14.12
C GLU A 134 3.39 11.49 13.13
N ASN A 135 3.56 11.79 11.85
CA ASN A 135 3.30 10.86 10.76
C ASN A 135 4.43 9.84 10.64
N GLY A 136 4.14 8.73 9.96
CA GLY A 136 5.14 7.75 9.56
C GLY A 136 5.64 8.04 8.15
N ARG A 137 6.88 7.64 7.88
CA ARG A 137 7.40 7.60 6.52
C ARG A 137 8.18 6.31 6.30
N ILE A 138 7.89 5.63 5.20
CA ILE A 138 8.53 4.41 4.74
C ILE A 138 9.24 4.76 3.44
N GLU A 139 10.56 4.62 3.43
CA GLU A 139 11.37 4.79 2.22
C GLU A 139 11.87 3.43 1.76
N ILE A 140 11.52 3.09 0.53
CA ILE A 140 11.95 1.87 -0.14
C ILE A 140 13.10 2.24 -1.06
N SER A 141 14.26 1.65 -0.81
CA SER A 141 15.45 1.80 -1.63
C SER A 141 15.88 0.45 -2.17
N GLY A 142 16.48 0.43 -3.35
CA GLY A 142 16.84 -0.80 -4.04
C GLY A 142 18.12 -0.60 -4.82
N SER A 143 18.92 -1.66 -4.92
CA SER A 143 20.07 -1.72 -5.82
C SER A 143 19.74 -2.56 -7.06
N ALA A 144 20.59 -2.49 -8.09
CA ALA A 144 20.43 -3.24 -9.34
C ALA A 144 20.36 -4.77 -9.14
N ASP A 145 20.85 -5.29 -8.00
CA ASP A 145 20.87 -6.72 -7.68
C ASP A 145 19.57 -7.20 -7.01
N SER A 146 18.47 -6.44 -7.10
CA SER A 146 17.19 -6.72 -6.41
C SER A 146 17.26 -6.73 -4.87
N ASN A 147 18.37 -6.27 -4.28
CA ASN A 147 18.45 -6.07 -2.83
C ASN A 147 17.66 -4.82 -2.44
N LEU A 148 16.52 -5.03 -1.80
CA LEU A 148 15.69 -3.98 -1.24
C LEU A 148 16.13 -3.64 0.18
N SER A 149 16.06 -2.36 0.53
CA SER A 149 16.28 -1.82 1.86
C SER A 149 15.10 -0.93 2.23
N LEU A 150 14.62 -1.08 3.46
CA LEU A 150 13.45 -0.38 3.95
C LEU A 150 13.81 0.48 5.16
N TYR A 151 13.42 1.75 5.14
CA TYR A 151 13.68 2.70 6.22
C TYR A 151 12.36 3.27 6.73
N CYS A 152 12.11 3.13 8.04
CA CYS A 152 10.93 3.68 8.70
C CYS A 152 11.34 4.88 9.56
N THR A 153 10.84 6.07 9.24
CA THR A 153 11.10 7.31 9.99
C THR A 153 9.81 7.95 10.49
N ARG A 154 9.95 8.94 11.39
CA ARG A 154 8.86 9.80 11.81
C ARG A 154 8.99 11.15 11.14
N VAL A 155 7.86 11.73 10.79
CA VAL A 155 7.78 13.06 10.19
C VAL A 155 6.85 13.89 11.03
N ALA A 156 7.29 15.07 11.46
CA ALA A 156 6.44 15.98 12.21
C ALA A 156 5.19 16.33 11.38
N SER A 157 4.01 16.20 11.98
CA SER A 157 2.77 16.65 11.34
C SER A 157 2.86 18.17 11.17
N SER A 158 2.83 18.68 9.93
CA SER A 158 2.87 20.12 9.69
C SER A 158 1.52 20.74 10.09
N THR A 159 1.34 21.02 11.37
CA THR A 159 0.32 21.95 11.83
C THR A 159 0.81 23.36 11.56
N ALA A 160 0.79 23.78 10.30
CA ALA A 160 0.85 25.20 10.01
C ALA A 160 -0.45 25.81 10.54
N GLU A 161 -0.40 26.39 11.74
CA GLU A 161 -1.44 27.32 12.18
C GLU A 161 -1.58 28.39 11.09
N PRO A 162 -2.77 28.64 10.53
CA PRO A 162 -2.97 29.83 9.73
C PRO A 162 -2.82 31.02 10.67
N GLY A 163 -1.68 31.71 10.57
CA GLY A 163 -1.42 32.93 11.31
C GLY A 163 -2.53 33.94 11.05
N SER A 164 -3.31 34.23 12.08
CA SER A 164 -4.28 35.31 12.10
C SER A 164 -3.50 36.64 12.12
N ASN A 165 -3.50 37.35 10.99
CA ASN A 165 -3.18 38.78 10.95
C ASN A 165 -4.42 39.60 11.30
#